data_AF-A0A918XBX1-F1
#
_entry.id   AF-A0A918XBX1-F1
#
_cell.length_a   1.000
_cell.length_b   1.000
_cell.length_c   1.000
_cell.angle_alpha   90.00
_cell.angle_beta   90.00
_cell.angle_gamma   90.00
#
_symmetry.space_group_name_H-M   'P 1'
#
loop_
_entity.id
_entity.type
_entity.pdbx_description
1 polymer ?
#
loop_
_entity_poly.entity_id
_entity_poly.type
_entity_poly.pdbx_seq_one_letter_code
_entity_poly.pdbx_strand_id
1 'polypeptide(L)' 'MSESITVFFGAWCLTDSAARPAQIGSAVAEGLDYSGPRTALTITGVDVLSDYVGMFSANTLAGRRPSLPMKAV' A
#
# COMPACT_ATOMS: atom_id res chain seq x y z
N MET A 1 15.88 12.98 -2.79
CA MET A 1 14.48 12.53 -2.96
C MET A 1 13.58 13.70 -2.65
N SER A 2 12.44 13.85 -3.34
CA SER A 2 11.45 14.88 -2.98
C SER A 2 10.69 14.48 -1.72
N GLU A 3 10.17 15.46 -0.98
CA GLU A 3 9.39 15.23 0.23
C GLU A 3 8.22 14.26 0.01
N SER A 4 7.46 14.43 -1.07
CA SER A 4 6.32 13.55 -1.41
C SER A 4 6.73 12.08 -1.58
N ILE A 5 7.91 11.82 -2.18
CA ILE A 5 8.43 10.45 -2.34
C ILE A 5 8.75 9.84 -0.97
N THR A 6 9.41 10.62 -0.09
CA THR A 6 9.75 10.18 1.27
C THR A 6 8.49 9.87 2.08
N VAL A 7 7.48 10.75 2.03
CA VAL A 7 6.21 10.58 2.75
C VAL A 7 5.44 9.36 2.24
N PHE A 8 5.35 9.18 0.91
CA PHE A 8 4.69 8.04 0.29
C PHE A 8 5.31 6.71 0.74
N PHE A 9 6.64 6.58 0.64
CA PHE A 9 7.31 5.34 1.07
C PHE A 9 7.31 5.16 2.59
N GLY A 10 7.29 6.25 3.37
CA GLY A 10 7.09 6.18 4.81
C GLY A 10 5.77 5.51 5.22
N ALA A 11 4.72 5.65 4.41
CA ALA A 11 3.42 5.02 4.69
C ALA A 11 3.47 3.48 4.67
N TRP A 12 4.48 2.90 3.99
CA TRP A 12 4.70 1.45 3.95
C TRP A 12 5.24 0.89 5.27
N CYS A 13 5.75 1.75 6.14
CA CYS A 13 6.23 1.37 7.47
C CYS A 13 5.16 1.58 8.57
N LEU A 14 4.00 2.16 8.24
CA LEU A 14 2.95 2.43 9.22
C LEU A 14 2.17 1.18 9.59
N THR A 15 2.26 0.78 10.86
CA THR A 15 1.43 -0.29 11.44
C THR A 15 0.02 0.18 11.78
N ASP A 16 -0.17 1.47 12.03
CA ASP A 16 -1.48 2.07 12.25
C ASP A 16 -2.23 2.24 10.92
N SER A 17 -3.26 1.41 10.73
CA SER A 17 -4.13 1.47 9.55
C SER A 17 -4.97 2.74 9.48
N ALA A 18 -5.25 3.41 10.61
CA ALA A 18 -6.03 4.64 10.63
C ALA A 18 -5.18 5.86 10.20
N ALA A 19 -3.87 5.85 10.47
CA ALA A 19 -2.96 6.93 10.08
C ALA A 19 -2.54 6.86 8.60
N ARG A 20 -2.53 5.66 8.01
CA ARG A 20 -1.97 5.43 6.66
C ARG A 20 -2.69 6.19 5.53
N PRO A 21 -4.03 6.25 5.45
CA PRO A 21 -4.72 6.98 4.38
C PRO A 21 -4.33 8.46 4.35
N ALA A 22 -4.24 9.10 5.52
CA ALA A 22 -3.86 10.51 5.63
C ALA A 22 -2.42 10.76 5.15
N GLN A 23 -1.48 9.87 5.49
CA GLN A 23 -0.10 9.99 5.03
C GLN A 23 0.05 9.72 3.53
N ILE A 24 -0.69 8.77 2.97
CA ILE A 24 -0.70 8.54 1.51
C ILE A 24 -1.32 9.75 0.81
N GLY A 25 -2.45 10.24 1.30
CA GLY A 25 -3.17 11.38 0.73
C GLY A 25 -2.37 12.67 0.68
N SER A 26 -1.45 12.91 1.62
CA SER A 26 -0.57 14.09 1.61
C SER A 26 0.59 13.98 0.61
N ALA A 27 0.87 12.77 0.12
CA ALA A 27 1.99 12.51 -0.79
C ALA A 27 1.59 12.37 -2.27
N VAL A 28 0.29 12.26 -2.56
CA VAL A 28 -0.26 11.96 -3.88
C VAL A 28 -1.22 13.05 -4.34
N ALA A 29 -1.41 13.16 -5.65
CA ALA A 29 -2.44 14.03 -6.21
C ALA A 29 -3.83 13.41 -6.05
N GLU A 30 -4.86 14.26 -6.09
CA GLU A 30 -6.25 13.82 -6.24
C GLU A 30 -6.40 13.02 -7.55
N GLY A 31 -7.20 11.95 -7.52
CA GLY A 31 -7.39 11.07 -8.69
C GLY A 31 -6.18 10.22 -9.05
N LEU A 32 -5.36 9.83 -8.07
CA LEU A 32 -4.19 8.98 -8.30
C LEU A 32 -4.55 7.65 -8.98
N ASP A 33 -3.62 7.19 -9.82
CA ASP A 33 -3.56 5.85 -10.37
C ASP A 33 -2.26 5.16 -9.90
N TYR A 34 -2.39 4.04 -9.18
CA TYR A 34 -1.26 3.23 -8.75
C TYR A 34 -1.26 1.89 -9.47
N SER A 35 -0.20 1.64 -10.24
CA SER A 35 0.02 0.36 -10.92
C SER A 35 1.35 -0.24 -10.46
N GLY A 36 1.30 -1.43 -9.88
CA GLY A 36 2.48 -2.16 -9.44
C GLY A 36 2.55 -3.55 -10.08
N PRO A 37 3.71 -4.22 -10.04
CA PRO A 37 3.87 -5.58 -10.60
C PRO A 37 3.01 -6.64 -9.89
N ARG A 38 2.43 -6.30 -8.72
CA ARG A 38 1.57 -7.18 -7.92
C ARG A 38 0.09 -6.82 -7.99
N THR A 39 -0.29 -5.80 -8.76
CA THR A 39 -1.68 -5.38 -8.93
C THR A 39 -2.17 -5.80 -10.31
N ALA A 40 -3.20 -6.65 -10.38
CA ALA A 40 -3.77 -7.10 -11.66
C ALA A 40 -4.52 -5.99 -12.41
N LEU A 41 -5.08 -5.04 -11.66
CA LEU A 41 -5.73 -3.82 -12.15
C LEU A 41 -5.11 -2.61 -11.47
N THR A 42 -5.18 -1.45 -12.12
CA THR A 42 -4.78 -0.17 -11.54
C THR A 42 -5.62 0.15 -10.32
N ILE A 43 -4.95 0.52 -9.23
CA ILE A 43 -5.60 0.98 -8.01
C ILE A 43 -5.91 2.47 -8.16
N THR A 44 -7.19 2.80 -8.04
CA THR A 44 -7.67 4.18 -8.07
C THR A 44 -8.17 4.59 -6.70
N GLY A 45 -7.66 5.69 -6.17
CA GLY A 45 -8.08 6.25 -4.88
C GLY A 45 -7.23 5.80 -3.67
N VAL A 46 -7.20 6.69 -2.67
CA VAL A 46 -6.31 6.59 -1.50
C VAL A 46 -6.69 5.44 -0.58
N ASP A 47 -7.99 5.17 -0.38
CA ASP A 47 -8.44 4.13 0.55
C ASP A 47 -8.00 2.73 0.09
N VAL A 48 -8.25 2.39 -1.18
CA VAL A 48 -7.86 1.11 -1.77
C VAL A 48 -6.34 0.97 -1.80
N LEU A 49 -5.61 2.06 -2.07
CA LEU A 49 -4.15 2.06 -2.00
C LEU A 49 -3.64 1.86 -0.57
N SER A 50 -4.28 2.47 0.43
CA SER A 50 -3.94 2.31 1.85
C SER A 50 -4.12 0.87 2.32
N ASP A 51 -5.20 0.21 1.91
CA ASP A 51 -5.44 -1.20 2.20
C ASP A 51 -4.36 -2.09 1.58
N TYR A 52 -4.05 -1.85 0.30
CA TYR A 52 -2.99 -2.57 -0.41
C TYR A 52 -1.61 -2.40 0.26
N VAL A 53 -1.23 -1.17 0.63
CA VAL A 53 0.02 -0.91 1.34
C VAL A 53 0.04 -1.62 2.70
N GLY A 54 -1.11 -1.69 3.37
CA GLY A 54 -1.26 -2.37 4.66
C GLY A 54 -0.94 -3.85 4.67
N MET A 55 -1.14 -4.53 3.54
CA MET A 55 -0.75 -5.93 3.37
C MET A 55 0.77 -6.13 3.57
N PHE A 56 1.58 -5.08 3.38
CA PHE A 56 3.03 -5.12 3.54
C PHE A 56 3.49 -4.51 4.87
N SER A 57 2.80 -3.47 5.35
CA SER A 57 3.13 -2.82 6.62
C SER A 57 2.83 -3.67 7.85
N ALA A 58 1.84 -4.56 7.76
CA ALA A 58 1.48 -5.50 8.84
C ALA A 58 2.44 -6.71 8.96
N ASN A 59 3.36 -6.89 8.01
CA ASN A 59 4.18 -8.11 7.92
C ASN A 59 5.46 -8.07 8.78
N THR A 60 5.62 -7.09 9.68
CA THR A 60 6.77 -7.03 10.60
C THR A 60 6.57 -7.85 11.89
N LEU A 61 5.36 -8.36 12.17
CA LEU A 61 5.06 -9.21 13.33
C LEU A 61 4.11 -10.37 13.01
N ALA A 62 4.47 -11.26 12.08
CA ALA A 62 4.09 -12.68 12.13
C ALA A 62 4.74 -13.42 10.98
N GLY A 63 5.51 -14.46 11.27
CA GLY A 63 5.99 -15.44 10.29
C GLY A 63 4.86 -16.29 9.67
N ARG A 64 3.89 -15.66 9.01
CA ARG A 64 2.90 -16.33 8.16
C ARG A 64 2.93 -15.66 6.79
N ARG A 65 3.61 -16.30 5.85
CA ARG A 65 3.40 -16.01 4.42
C ARG A 65 1.90 -16.19 4.14
N PRO A 66 1.20 -15.21 3.57
CA PRO A 66 -0.10 -15.47 2.98
C PRO A 66 0.13 -16.49 1.86
N SER A 67 -0.41 -17.69 2.00
CA SER A 67 -0.50 -18.63 0.89
C SER A 67 -1.36 -17.98 -0.19
N LEU A 68 -0.74 -17.52 -1.27
CA LEU A 68 -1.47 -17.22 -2.50
C LEU A 68 -2.24 -18.49 -2.90
N PRO A 69 -3.52 -18.40 -3.32
CA PRO A 69 -4.20 -19.55 -3.87
C PRO A 69 -3.42 -20.02 -5.11
N MET A 70 -2.91 -21.25 -5.04
CA MET A 70 -2.31 -21.96 -6.16
C MET A 70 -3.38 -22.00 -7.27
N LYS A 71 -3.14 -21.32 -8.40
CA LYS A 71 -3.95 -21.57 -9.60
C LYS A 71 -3.71 -23.02 -9.98
N ALA A 72 -4.77 -23.84 -9.89
CA ALA A 72 -4.77 -25.18 -10.42
C ALA A 72 -4.43 -25.11 -11.92
N VAL A 73 -3.34 -25.78 -12.29
CA VAL A 73 -3.04 -26.21 -13.66
C VAL A 73 -3.45 -27.66 -13.76
#